data_AF-A0A3P7J6X3-F1
#
_entry.id   AF-A0A3P7J6X3-F1
#
_cell.length_a   1.000
_cell.length_b   1.000
_cell.length_c   1.000
_cell.angle_alpha   90.00
_cell.angle_beta   90.00
_cell.angle_gamma   90.00
#
_symmetry.space_group_name_H-M   'P 1'
#
loop_
_entity.id
_entity.type
_entity.pdbx_description
1 polymer ?
#
loop_
_entity_poly.entity_id
_entity_poly.type
_entity_poly.pdbx_seq_one_letter_code
_entity_poly.pdbx_strand_id
1 'polypeptide(L)'
;MLNRLENSDGCYGSERTQVMLRDYLEWEEINNNTLSLDDLPKFLAERQIKDVNIVQYNMTNGTVDQAFMNFVIVCRGDLDWNRRAKKIDKMRKIVDNYPQHQISLFDYDSTIYDLIIAVKVSSANVIL
;
A
#
# COMPACT_ATOMS: atom_id res chain seq x y z
N MET A 1 3.31 4.82 -7.53
CA MET A 1 3.85 3.97 -6.46
C MET A 1 3.21 2.58 -6.45
N LEU A 2 1.90 2.46 -6.19
CA LEU A 2 1.19 1.18 -6.02
C LEU A 2 1.45 0.19 -7.16
N ASN A 3 1.32 0.63 -8.40
CA ASN A 3 1.63 -0.19 -9.59
C ASN A 3 3.03 -0.85 -9.53
N ARG A 4 4.06 -0.18 -8.99
CA ARG A 4 5.40 -0.76 -8.85
C ARG A 4 5.46 -1.82 -7.76
N LEU A 5 4.71 -1.63 -6.66
CA LEU A 5 4.63 -2.60 -5.56
C LEU A 5 3.88 -3.85 -6.00
N GLU A 6 2.76 -3.69 -6.72
CA GLU A 6 1.94 -4.80 -7.20
C GLU A 6 2.63 -5.64 -8.27
N ASN A 7 3.43 -5.02 -9.13
CA ASN A 7 4.24 -5.70 -10.15
C ASN A 7 5.64 -6.11 -9.66
N SER A 8 5.90 -6.00 -8.35
CA SER A 8 7.13 -6.56 -7.78
C SER A 8 7.14 -8.07 -7.91
N ASP A 9 8.31 -8.65 -8.14
CA ASP A 9 8.46 -10.10 -8.41
C ASP A 9 7.77 -10.97 -7.35
N GLY A 10 6.93 -11.90 -7.82
CA GLY A 10 6.13 -12.79 -6.99
C GLY A 10 4.92 -12.13 -6.30
N CYS A 11 4.55 -10.90 -6.59
CA CYS A 11 3.31 -10.29 -6.13
C CYS A 11 2.12 -10.60 -7.05
N TYR A 12 0.91 -10.62 -6.52
CA TYR A 12 -0.26 -11.10 -7.26
C TYR A 12 -0.92 -10.07 -8.18
N GLY A 13 -0.38 -8.85 -8.28
CA GLY A 13 -0.93 -7.78 -9.11
C GLY A 13 -2.27 -7.22 -8.60
N SER A 14 -2.74 -6.17 -9.26
CA SER A 14 -3.95 -5.39 -8.90
C SER A 14 -5.25 -6.19 -8.94
N GLU A 15 -5.29 -7.36 -9.59
CA GLU A 15 -6.47 -8.23 -9.58
C GLU A 15 -6.74 -8.86 -8.20
N ARG A 16 -5.70 -9.00 -7.38
CA ARG A 16 -5.78 -9.65 -6.06
C ARG A 16 -5.36 -8.75 -4.90
N THR A 17 -5.02 -7.50 -5.20
CA THR A 17 -4.65 -6.46 -4.22
C THR A 17 -5.58 -5.27 -4.39
N GLN A 18 -5.69 -4.42 -3.37
CA GLN A 18 -6.38 -3.12 -3.47
C GLN A 18 -7.86 -3.15 -3.86
N VAL A 19 -8.61 -4.12 -3.32
CA VAL A 19 -10.06 -4.29 -3.58
C VAL A 19 -10.81 -2.95 -3.51
N MET A 20 -10.57 -2.15 -2.48
CA MET A 20 -11.22 -0.85 -2.32
C MET A 20 -10.94 0.15 -3.45
N LEU A 21 -9.68 0.26 -3.87
CA LEU A 21 -9.31 1.20 -4.94
C LEU A 21 -9.91 0.74 -6.26
N ARG A 22 -9.80 -0.54 -6.57
CA ARG A 22 -10.36 -1.11 -7.80
C ARG A 22 -11.87 -0.90 -7.84
N ASP A 23 -12.57 -1.27 -6.78
CA ASP A 23 -14.03 -1.16 -6.73
C ASP A 23 -14.50 0.30 -6.81
N TYR A 24 -13.70 1.27 -6.33
CA TYR A 24 -13.97 2.69 -6.51
C TYR A 24 -13.77 3.15 -7.95
N LEU A 25 -12.65 2.77 -8.59
CA LEU A 25 -12.37 3.09 -9.99
C LEU A 25 -13.45 2.52 -10.93
N GLU A 26 -13.86 1.28 -10.70
CA GLU A 26 -14.95 0.64 -11.45
C GLU A 26 -16.28 1.38 -11.24
N TRP A 27 -16.57 1.81 -10.02
CA TRP A 27 -17.79 2.57 -9.72
C TRP A 27 -17.79 3.94 -10.39
N GLU A 28 -16.66 4.66 -10.39
CA GLU A 28 -16.50 5.93 -11.12
C GLU A 28 -16.75 5.76 -12.62
N GLU A 29 -16.17 4.71 -13.22
CA GLU A 29 -16.35 4.39 -14.64
C GLU A 29 -17.81 4.07 -14.99
N ILE A 30 -18.47 3.23 -14.18
CA ILE A 30 -19.88 2.87 -14.36
C ILE A 30 -20.80 4.09 -14.29
N ASN A 31 -20.48 5.06 -13.43
CA ASN A 31 -21.27 6.28 -13.26
C ASN A 31 -20.89 7.39 -14.25
N ASN A 32 -19.91 7.18 -15.13
CA ASN A 32 -19.32 8.20 -16.01
C ASN A 32 -18.85 9.46 -15.24
N ASN A 33 -18.34 9.26 -14.03
CA ASN A 33 -17.77 10.33 -13.23
C ASN A 33 -16.36 10.66 -13.74
N THR A 34 -15.91 11.88 -13.46
CA THR A 34 -14.50 12.24 -13.63
C THR A 34 -13.77 11.79 -12.39
N LEU A 35 -12.70 11.00 -12.56
CA LEU A 35 -11.92 10.46 -11.45
C LEU A 35 -11.50 11.55 -10.45
N SER A 36 -12.21 11.60 -9.33
CA SER A 36 -12.00 12.53 -8.22
C SER A 36 -12.17 11.77 -6.90
N LEU A 37 -11.79 12.38 -5.78
CA LEU A 37 -12.15 11.89 -4.44
C LEU A 37 -13.46 12.49 -3.94
N ASP A 38 -14.07 13.44 -4.64
CA ASP A 38 -15.30 14.11 -4.20
C ASP A 38 -16.49 13.15 -4.10
N ASP A 39 -16.52 12.11 -4.92
CA ASP A 39 -17.56 11.08 -4.90
C ASP A 39 -17.29 9.93 -3.91
N LEU A 40 -16.12 9.93 -3.25
CA LEU A 40 -15.74 8.93 -2.27
C LEU A 40 -16.79 8.77 -1.12
N PRO A 41 -17.36 9.85 -0.55
CA PRO A 41 -18.41 9.72 0.47
C PRO A 41 -19.66 8.99 -0.05
N LYS A 42 -20.04 9.24 -1.31
CA LYS A 42 -21.20 8.64 -1.96
C LYS A 42 -20.95 7.15 -2.20
N PHE A 43 -19.80 6.81 -2.78
CA PHE A 43 -19.38 5.41 -2.96
C PHE A 43 -19.39 4.62 -1.64
N LEU A 44 -18.78 5.17 -0.58
CA LEU A 44 -18.72 4.49 0.72
C LEU A 44 -20.10 4.30 1.37
N ALA A 45 -21.02 5.25 1.15
CA ALA A 45 -22.40 5.16 1.63
C ALA A 45 -23.20 4.10 0.87
N GLU A 46 -23.13 4.07 -0.46
CA GLU A 46 -23.83 3.09 -1.31
C GLU A 46 -23.39 1.66 -1.02
N ARG A 47 -22.09 1.47 -0.73
CA ARG A 47 -21.51 0.16 -0.38
C ARG A 47 -21.71 -0.22 1.09
N GLN A 48 -22.31 0.64 1.92
CA GLN A 48 -22.55 0.42 3.36
C GLN A 48 -21.28 0.10 4.17
N ILE A 49 -20.14 0.67 3.76
CA ILE A 49 -18.81 0.44 4.37
C ILE A 49 -18.19 1.70 4.97
N LYS A 50 -18.96 2.79 5.04
CA LYS A 50 -18.52 4.06 5.62
C LYS A 50 -17.97 3.91 7.05
N ASP A 51 -18.52 2.99 7.84
CA ASP A 51 -18.18 2.82 9.24
C ASP A 51 -17.05 1.79 9.49
N VAL A 52 -16.49 1.18 8.43
CA VAL A 52 -15.53 0.06 8.55
C VAL A 52 -14.07 0.55 8.73
N ASN A 53 -13.83 1.86 8.82
CA ASN A 53 -12.49 2.47 8.99
C ASN A 53 -11.44 2.03 7.95
N ILE A 54 -11.87 1.50 6.80
CA ILE A 54 -10.98 1.09 5.70
C ILE A 54 -10.45 2.32 4.95
N VAL A 55 -11.31 3.32 4.82
CA VAL A 55 -11.01 4.63 4.23
C VAL A 55 -11.48 5.70 5.19
N GLN A 56 -10.57 6.60 5.57
CA GLN A 56 -10.88 7.78 6.37
C GLN A 56 -10.68 9.01 5.51
N TYR A 57 -11.51 10.03 5.66
CA TYR A 57 -11.37 11.27 4.90
C TYR A 57 -11.88 12.46 5.70
N ASN A 58 -11.32 13.62 5.40
CA ASN A 58 -11.76 14.91 5.90
C ASN A 58 -12.42 15.70 4.78
N MET A 59 -13.52 16.38 5.09
CA MET A 59 -14.21 17.27 4.16
C MET A 59 -14.01 18.72 4.57
N THR A 60 -13.71 19.57 3.60
CA THR A 60 -13.66 21.02 3.76
C THR A 60 -14.56 21.63 2.70
N ASN A 61 -15.56 22.42 3.11
CA ASN A 61 -16.53 23.06 2.20
C ASN A 61 -17.25 22.11 1.22
N GLY A 62 -17.47 20.85 1.61
CA GLY A 62 -18.20 19.87 0.81
C GLY A 62 -17.33 19.07 -0.18
N THR A 63 -16.04 19.35 -0.28
CA THR A 63 -15.07 18.57 -1.06
C THR A 63 -14.16 17.74 -0.15
N VAL A 64 -13.67 16.61 -0.65
CA VAL A 64 -12.72 15.79 0.10
C VAL A 64 -11.33 16.43 0.05
N ASP A 65 -10.88 16.94 1.19
CA ASP A 65 -9.59 17.64 1.31
C ASP A 65 -8.43 16.65 1.53
N GLN A 66 -8.67 15.61 2.34
CA GLN A 66 -7.68 14.58 2.64
C GLN A 66 -8.35 13.22 2.74
N ALA A 67 -7.67 12.18 2.24
CA ALA A 67 -8.10 10.80 2.37
C ALA A 67 -6.93 9.89 2.78
N PHE A 68 -7.20 9.00 3.72
CA PHE A 68 -6.32 7.95 4.20
C PHE A 68 -6.92 6.61 3.81
N MET A 69 -6.17 5.84 3.04
CA MET A 69 -6.61 4.56 2.49
C MET A 69 -5.60 3.48 2.85
N ASN A 70 -6.11 2.33 3.30
CA ASN A 70 -5.28 1.16 3.50
C ASN A 70 -5.06 0.43 2.18
N PHE A 71 -3.80 0.31 1.78
CA PHE A 71 -3.41 -0.45 0.60
C PHE A 71 -2.74 -1.76 1.00
N VAL A 72 -3.29 -2.89 0.55
CA VAL A 72 -2.79 -4.23 0.89
C VAL A 72 -2.10 -4.85 -0.32
N ILE A 73 -0.80 -5.08 -0.21
CA ILE A 73 -0.01 -5.78 -1.22
C ILE A 73 0.18 -7.23 -0.79
N VAL A 74 -0.31 -8.16 -1.61
CA VAL A 74 -0.21 -9.60 -1.36
C VAL A 74 0.78 -10.20 -2.35
N CYS A 75 1.73 -10.96 -1.83
CA CYS A 75 2.71 -11.67 -2.64
C CYS A 75 2.79 -13.15 -2.24
N ARG A 76 3.30 -13.99 -3.16
CA ARG A 76 3.59 -15.38 -2.87
C ARG A 76 4.50 -15.47 -1.64
N GLY A 77 4.14 -16.40 -0.77
CA GLY A 77 4.98 -16.80 0.35
C GLY A 77 6.32 -17.36 -0.11
N ASP A 78 7.29 -17.26 0.79
CA ASP A 78 8.64 -17.73 0.62
C ASP A 78 9.10 -18.30 1.96
N LEU A 79 9.80 -19.44 1.96
CA LEU A 79 10.26 -20.07 3.20
C LEU A 79 11.63 -19.52 3.64
N ASP A 80 12.37 -18.87 2.73
CA ASP A 80 13.69 -18.31 3.05
C ASP A 80 13.55 -16.90 3.64
N TRP A 81 13.82 -16.79 4.94
CA TRP A 81 13.80 -15.53 5.68
C TRP A 81 14.71 -14.45 5.11
N ASN A 82 15.89 -14.80 4.58
CA ASN A 82 16.80 -13.83 3.97
C ASN A 82 16.24 -13.29 2.65
N ARG A 83 15.62 -14.15 1.84
CA ARG A 83 15.00 -13.73 0.58
C ARG A 83 13.77 -12.87 0.84
N ARG A 84 12.95 -13.22 1.84
CA ARG A 84 11.83 -12.38 2.33
C ARG A 84 12.32 -10.99 2.78
N ALA A 85 13.32 -10.94 3.67
CA ALA A 85 13.85 -9.67 4.19
C ALA A 85 14.35 -8.76 3.06
N LYS A 86 15.13 -9.30 2.11
CA LYS A 86 15.60 -8.53 0.94
C LYS A 86 14.47 -8.08 0.02
N LYS A 87 13.40 -8.87 -0.12
CA LYS A 87 12.24 -8.48 -0.90
C LYS A 87 11.52 -7.29 -0.25
N ILE A 88 11.29 -7.37 1.06
CA ILE A 88 10.68 -6.27 1.82
C ILE A 88 11.55 -5.01 1.78
N ASP A 89 12.87 -5.12 1.94
CA ASP A 89 13.80 -3.98 1.80
C ASP A 89 13.67 -3.28 0.44
N LYS A 90 13.56 -4.06 -0.65
CA LYS A 90 13.33 -3.50 -1.99
C LYS A 90 11.98 -2.77 -2.09
N MET A 91 10.93 -3.33 -1.49
CA MET A 91 9.60 -2.70 -1.50
C MET A 91 9.58 -1.41 -0.66
N ARG A 92 10.25 -1.39 0.50
CA ARG A 92 10.44 -0.17 1.32
C ARG A 92 11.13 0.93 0.52
N LYS A 93 12.20 0.60 -0.21
CA LYS A 93 12.88 1.54 -1.12
C LYS A 93 11.97 2.06 -2.23
N ILE A 94 10.96 1.31 -2.68
CA ILE A 94 9.96 1.85 -3.62
C ILE A 94 9.12 2.92 -2.90
N VAL A 95 8.66 2.67 -1.68
CA VAL A 95 7.88 3.61 -0.86
C VAL A 95 8.68 4.88 -0.57
N ASP A 96 9.96 4.75 -0.21
CA ASP A 96 10.85 5.88 0.09
C ASP A 96 11.01 6.88 -1.08
N ASN A 97 10.76 6.43 -2.32
CA ASN A 97 10.77 7.30 -3.50
C ASN A 97 9.51 8.18 -3.65
N TYR A 98 8.54 8.08 -2.74
CA TYR A 98 7.30 8.85 -2.77
C TYR A 98 7.02 9.55 -1.42
N PRO A 99 7.95 10.38 -0.91
CA PRO A 99 7.82 11.01 0.42
C PRO A 99 6.64 11.98 0.52
N GLN A 100 6.13 12.47 -0.62
CA GLN A 100 4.98 13.39 -0.65
C GLN A 100 3.65 12.77 -0.18
N HIS A 101 3.55 11.44 -0.05
CA HIS A 101 2.30 10.76 0.25
C HIS A 101 2.09 10.36 1.72
N GLN A 102 2.89 10.89 2.67
CA GLN A 102 2.76 10.63 4.11
C GLN A 102 2.44 9.15 4.46
N ILE A 103 3.24 8.24 3.92
CA ILE A 103 2.94 6.81 3.94
C ILE A 103 3.40 6.19 5.26
N SER A 104 2.50 5.49 5.94
CA SER A 104 2.85 4.52 6.98
C SER A 104 2.88 3.10 6.40
N LEU A 105 3.94 2.35 6.65
CA LEU A 105 4.05 0.95 6.23
C LEU A 105 3.92 0.02 7.42
N PHE A 106 3.04 -0.97 7.32
CA PHE A 106 2.94 -2.06 8.28
C PHE A 106 3.36 -3.38 7.65
N ASP A 107 4.28 -4.09 8.30
CA ASP A 107 4.72 -5.44 7.94
C ASP A 107 4.93 -6.22 9.25
N TYR A 108 4.23 -7.35 9.36
CA TYR A 108 4.13 -8.13 10.58
C TYR A 108 5.49 -8.65 11.07
N ASP A 109 6.35 -9.07 10.14
CA ASP A 109 7.67 -9.64 10.45
C ASP A 109 8.80 -8.59 10.37
N SER A 110 8.44 -7.29 10.31
CA SER A 110 9.36 -6.18 10.04
C SER A 110 10.60 -6.16 10.92
N THR A 111 10.45 -6.33 12.23
CA THR A 111 11.58 -6.33 13.18
C THR A 111 12.56 -7.46 12.92
N ILE A 112 12.08 -8.65 12.54
CA ILE A 112 12.96 -9.79 12.20
C ILE A 112 13.72 -9.49 10.91
N TYR A 113 13.06 -8.91 9.91
CA TYR A 113 13.74 -8.50 8.68
C TYR A 113 14.79 -7.43 8.93
N ASP A 114 14.52 -6.46 9.81
CA ASP A 114 15.47 -5.40 10.14
C ASP A 114 16.75 -5.96 10.75
N LEU A 115 16.64 -6.95 11.63
CA LEU A 115 17.81 -7.65 12.17
C LEU A 115 18.63 -8.34 11.06
N ILE A 116 17.96 -9.06 10.17
CA ILE A 116 18.61 -9.76 9.04
C ILE A 116 19.32 -8.76 8.11
N ILE A 117 18.66 -7.64 7.79
CA ILE A 117 19.18 -6.62 6.89
C ILE A 117 20.37 -5.90 7.55
N ALA A 118 20.24 -5.50 8.82
CA ALA A 118 21.26 -4.75 9.54
C ALA A 118 22.56 -5.56 9.74
N VAL A 119 22.45 -6.85 10.10
CA VAL A 119 23.62 -7.72 10.28
C VAL A 119 24.46 -7.83 9.01
N LYS A 120 23.81 -7.84 7.83
CA LYS A 120 24.55 -7.87 6.57
C LYS A 120 25.32 -6.57 6.31
N VAL A 121 24.78 -5.42 6.71
CA VAL A 121 25.46 -4.13 6.58
C VAL A 121 26.68 -4.06 7.51
N SER A 122 26.57 -4.55 8.74
CA SER A 122 27.70 -4.57 9.68
C SER A 122 28.82 -5.50 9.20
N SER A 123 28.50 -6.69 8.68
CA SER A 123 29.53 -7.65 8.24
C SER A 123 30.26 -7.25 6.97
N ALA A 124 29.68 -6.39 6.12
CA ALA A 124 30.36 -5.82 4.96
C ALA A 124 31.38 -4.72 5.32
N ASN A 125 31.24 -4.13 6.51
CA ASN A 125 32.14 -3.09 7.03
C ASN A 125 33.18 -3.63 8.01
N VAL A 126 33.19 -4.93 8.30
CA VAL A 126 34.29 -5.58 9.03
C VAL A 126 35.33 -6.03 8.00
N ILE A 127 36.16 -5.08 7.57
CA ILE A 127 37.50 -5.38 7.07
C ILE A 127 38.39 -5.39 8.31
N LEU A 128 38.87 -6.59 8.69
CA LEU A 128 39.97 -6.74 9.66
C LEU A 128 41.29 -6.28 9.02
#